data_AF-E6NA56-F1
#
_entry.id   AF-E6NA56-F1
#
_cell.length_a   1.000
_cell.length_b   1.000
_cell.length_c   1.000
_cell.angle_alpha   90.00
_cell.angle_beta   90.00
_cell.angle_gamma   90.00
#
_symmetry.space_group_name_H-M   'P 1'
#
loop_
_entity.id
_entity.type
_entity.pdbx_description
1 polymer ?
#
loop_
_entity_poly.entity_id
_entity_poly.type
_entity_poly.pdbx_seq_one_letter_code
_entity_poly.pdbx_strand_id
1 'polypeptide(L)'
;MEMSLLGGIGYVLNIIPLANIVAPLLIGVAWYQVGSRTGQSLFRATGVLMVVTFLASVGFLVFFLGSIIGVIMSMPFAIGGENFSTAVASALLPQIMGYLAVFLAAAVTLAALGLATFVLELGSHFRAAKVLNSVWFRRAAVARIVALVLVLVFVAVVLALAVAEPGALMGAAVVGGNFLLLLLPVIVLMLLANIFSAIAFFTANIP
;
A
#
# COMPACT_ATOMS: atom_id res chain seq x y z
N MET A 1 0.64 -26.52 -6.07
CA MET A 1 0.29 -25.39 -6.96
C MET A 1 1.58 -24.84 -7.52
N GLU A 2 1.71 -24.72 -8.85
CA GLU A 2 2.93 -24.19 -9.47
C GLU A 2 3.18 -22.75 -8.99
N MET A 3 4.43 -22.41 -8.65
CA MET A 3 4.77 -21.13 -8.01
C MET A 3 4.58 -19.93 -8.96
N SER A 4 4.72 -20.19 -10.26
CA SER A 4 4.31 -19.32 -11.38
C SER A 4 2.84 -18.93 -11.26
N LEU A 5 1.99 -19.90 -10.90
CA LEU A 5 0.55 -19.71 -10.72
C LEU A 5 0.26 -18.84 -9.49
N LEU A 6 0.94 -19.06 -8.36
CA LEU A 6 0.77 -18.27 -7.13
C LEU A 6 1.06 -16.78 -7.35
N GLY A 7 2.22 -16.48 -7.94
CA GLY A 7 2.60 -15.09 -8.22
C GLY A 7 1.67 -14.45 -9.24
N GLY A 8 1.37 -15.15 -10.33
CA GLY A 8 0.48 -14.66 -11.38
C GLY A 8 -0.92 -14.34 -10.86
N ILE A 9 -1.54 -15.29 -10.13
CA ILE A 9 -2.84 -15.08 -9.47
C ILE A 9 -2.74 -13.92 -8.48
N GLY A 10 -1.67 -13.86 -7.67
CA GLY A 10 -1.45 -12.76 -6.73
C GLY A 10 -1.55 -11.39 -7.39
N TYR A 11 -0.86 -11.16 -8.50
CA TYR A 11 -0.94 -9.88 -9.23
C TYR A 11 -2.29 -9.64 -9.91
N VAL A 12 -2.99 -10.69 -10.34
CA VAL A 12 -4.37 -10.57 -10.86
C VAL A 12 -5.32 -10.13 -9.74
N LEU A 13 -5.26 -10.78 -8.57
CA LEU A 13 -6.09 -10.41 -7.42
C LEU A 13 -5.79 -9.00 -6.94
N ASN A 14 -4.54 -8.53 -7.07
CA ASN A 14 -4.16 -7.16 -6.71
C ASN A 14 -4.90 -6.08 -7.50
N ILE A 15 -5.44 -6.42 -8.68
CA ILE A 15 -6.21 -5.51 -9.54
C ILE A 15 -7.69 -5.48 -9.13
N ILE A 16 -8.21 -6.57 -8.57
CA ILE A 16 -9.64 -6.74 -8.27
C ILE A 16 -9.92 -6.16 -6.87
N PRO A 17 -10.80 -5.16 -6.73
CA PRO A 17 -11.19 -4.63 -5.44
C PRO A 17 -11.67 -5.73 -4.49
N LEU A 18 -11.36 -5.60 -3.20
CA LEU A 18 -11.64 -6.58 -2.13
C LEU A 18 -10.82 -7.88 -2.22
N ALA A 19 -10.62 -8.44 -3.42
CA ALA A 19 -9.73 -9.59 -3.59
C ALA A 19 -8.25 -9.22 -3.39
N ASN A 20 -7.89 -7.96 -3.63
CA ASN A 20 -6.55 -7.41 -3.40
C ASN A 20 -6.09 -7.47 -1.94
N ILE A 21 -6.99 -7.70 -0.98
CA ILE A 21 -6.64 -7.84 0.45
C ILE A 21 -5.65 -8.99 0.65
N VAL A 22 -5.83 -10.12 -0.04
CA VAL A 22 -4.97 -11.31 0.13
C VAL A 22 -3.82 -11.38 -0.89
N ALA A 23 -3.85 -10.51 -1.91
CA ALA A 23 -2.86 -10.51 -2.98
C ALA A 23 -1.39 -10.38 -2.49
N PRO A 24 -1.06 -9.47 -1.54
CA PRO A 24 0.31 -9.34 -1.04
C PRO A 24 0.88 -10.63 -0.45
N LEU A 25 0.03 -11.46 0.18
CA LEU A 25 0.46 -12.74 0.74
C LEU A 25 0.87 -13.71 -0.37
N LEU A 26 0.05 -13.84 -1.41
CA LEU A 26 0.34 -14.73 -2.55
C LEU A 26 1.59 -14.28 -3.30
N ILE A 27 1.71 -12.97 -3.56
CA ILE A 27 2.87 -12.38 -4.23
C ILE A 27 4.13 -12.57 -3.37
N GLY A 28 4.04 -12.34 -2.07
CA GLY A 28 5.15 -12.52 -1.12
C GLY A 28 5.64 -13.97 -1.07
N VAL A 29 4.72 -14.93 -0.96
CA VAL A 29 5.04 -16.37 -0.99
C VAL A 29 5.70 -16.75 -2.32
N ALA A 30 5.19 -16.26 -3.44
CA ALA A 30 5.76 -16.53 -4.76
C ALA A 30 7.20 -16.01 -4.87
N TRP A 31 7.47 -14.77 -4.45
CA TRP A 31 8.83 -14.21 -4.42
C TRP A 31 9.77 -15.01 -3.54
N TYR A 32 9.32 -15.42 -2.36
CA TYR A 32 10.12 -16.23 -1.45
C TYR A 32 10.50 -17.59 -2.07
N GLN A 33 9.52 -18.26 -2.70
CA GLN A 33 9.74 -19.55 -3.33
C GLN A 33 10.68 -19.44 -4.54
N VAL A 34 10.47 -18.46 -5.42
CA VAL A 34 11.36 -18.18 -6.55
C VAL A 34 12.78 -17.90 -6.06
N GLY A 35 12.94 -17.09 -5.01
CA GLY A 35 14.24 -16.81 -4.40
C GLY A 35 14.93 -18.01 -3.79
N SER A 36 14.16 -18.90 -3.18
CA SER A 36 14.70 -20.12 -2.57
C SER A 36 15.26 -21.08 -3.62
N ARG A 37 14.59 -21.21 -4.77
CA ARG A 37 15.04 -22.09 -5.85
C ARG A 37 16.16 -21.51 -6.71
N THR A 38 16.12 -20.20 -6.96
CA THR A 38 17.15 -19.50 -7.76
C THR A 38 18.36 -19.07 -6.94
N GLY A 39 18.37 -19.34 -5.63
CA GLY A 39 19.42 -18.90 -4.70
C GLY A 39 19.50 -17.38 -4.50
N GLN A 40 18.55 -16.60 -5.02
CA GLN A 40 18.57 -15.14 -4.93
C GLN A 40 18.04 -14.65 -3.58
N SER A 41 18.93 -14.10 -2.75
CA SER A 41 18.56 -13.50 -1.45
C SER A 41 17.59 -12.34 -1.60
N LEU A 42 17.72 -11.53 -2.66
CA LEU A 42 16.85 -10.39 -2.94
C LEU A 42 15.37 -10.78 -3.07
N PHE A 43 15.09 -11.88 -3.79
CA PHE A 43 13.72 -12.39 -3.96
C PHE A 43 13.16 -12.92 -2.63
N ARG A 44 13.98 -13.63 -1.84
CA ARG A 44 13.59 -14.11 -0.52
C ARG A 44 13.27 -12.95 0.42
N ALA A 45 14.12 -11.93 0.46
CA ALA A 45 13.91 -10.74 1.27
C ALA A 45 12.64 -9.99 0.86
N THR A 46 12.40 -9.84 -0.45
CA THR A 46 11.16 -9.24 -0.98
C THR A 46 9.94 -10.00 -0.50
N GLY A 47 9.96 -11.34 -0.64
CA GLY A 47 8.85 -12.19 -0.23
C GLY A 47 8.55 -12.09 1.28
N VAL A 48 9.58 -12.20 2.12
CA VAL A 48 9.44 -12.05 3.58
C VAL A 48 8.90 -10.67 3.94
N LEU A 49 9.45 -9.62 3.36
CA LEU A 49 9.04 -8.26 3.70
C LEU A 49 7.60 -7.96 3.28
N MET A 50 7.14 -8.49 2.15
CA MET A 50 5.73 -8.42 1.74
C MET A 50 4.80 -9.09 2.75
N VAL A 51 5.14 -10.31 3.21
CA VAL A 51 4.33 -11.02 4.20
C VAL A 51 4.34 -10.30 5.55
N VAL A 52 5.50 -9.85 6.01
CA VAL A 52 5.62 -9.09 7.28
C VAL A 52 4.83 -7.79 7.20
N THR A 53 4.94 -7.04 6.10
CA THR A 53 4.20 -5.78 5.91
C THR A 53 2.69 -6.03 5.87
N PHE A 54 2.24 -7.11 5.23
CA PHE A 54 0.85 -7.53 5.24
C PHE A 54 0.36 -7.82 6.66
N LEU A 55 1.07 -8.66 7.42
CA LEU A 55 0.70 -9.00 8.80
C LEU A 55 0.70 -7.77 9.72
N ALA A 56 1.67 -6.87 9.57
CA ALA A 56 1.72 -5.60 10.29
C ALA A 56 0.51 -4.71 9.96
N SER A 57 0.11 -4.65 8.69
CA SER A 57 -1.06 -3.88 8.25
C SER A 57 -2.37 -4.46 8.81
N VAL A 58 -2.51 -5.79 8.81
CA VAL A 58 -3.66 -6.46 9.43
C VAL A 58 -3.70 -6.21 10.94
N GLY A 59 -2.55 -6.35 11.62
CA GLY A 59 -2.45 -6.08 13.06
C GLY A 59 -2.81 -4.63 13.40
N PHE A 60 -2.34 -3.68 12.60
CA PHE A 60 -2.71 -2.28 12.72
C PHE A 60 -4.22 -2.07 12.54
N LEU A 61 -4.84 -2.68 11.52
CA LEU A 61 -6.28 -2.56 11.30
C LEU A 61 -7.09 -3.11 12.47
N VAL A 62 -6.71 -4.27 13.01
CA VAL A 62 -7.36 -4.87 14.18
C VAL A 62 -7.23 -3.96 15.39
N PHE A 63 -6.03 -3.44 15.66
CA PHE A 63 -5.79 -2.50 16.74
C PHE A 63 -6.59 -1.20 16.58
N PHE A 64 -6.61 -0.64 15.37
CA PHE A 64 -7.35 0.56 15.04
C PHE A 64 -8.85 0.38 15.25
N LEU A 65 -9.44 -0.69 14.72
CA LEU A 65 -10.87 -0.98 14.93
C LEU A 65 -11.18 -1.21 16.42
N GLY A 66 -10.34 -1.95 17.13
CA GLY A 66 -10.48 -2.16 18.56
C GLY A 66 -10.44 -0.87 19.37
N SER A 67 -9.59 0.08 18.99
CA SER A 67 -9.50 1.39 19.64
C SER A 67 -10.75 2.24 19.41
N ILE A 68 -11.33 2.23 18.20
CA ILE A 68 -12.56 2.95 17.88
C ILE A 68 -13.70 2.40 18.72
N ILE A 69 -13.85 1.08 18.75
CA ILE A 69 -14.85 0.42 19.58
C ILE A 69 -14.64 0.78 21.06
N GLY A 70 -13.39 0.76 21.54
CA GLY A 70 -13.04 1.14 22.90
C GLY A 70 -13.47 2.57 23.26
N VAL A 71 -13.24 3.54 22.35
CA VAL A 71 -13.68 4.94 22.53
C VAL A 71 -15.21 5.05 22.48
N ILE A 72 -15.88 4.37 21.55
CA ILE A 72 -17.35 4.40 21.45
C ILE A 72 -17.98 3.82 22.72
N MET A 73 -17.44 2.72 23.24
CA MET A 73 -17.95 2.06 24.45
C MET A 73 -17.61 2.83 25.73
N SER A 74 -16.57 3.67 25.74
CA SER A 74 -16.24 4.53 26.88
C SER A 74 -17.00 5.86 26.87
N MET A 75 -17.72 6.17 25.79
CA MET A 75 -18.63 7.31 25.77
C MET A 75 -19.90 6.97 26.57
N PRO A 76 -20.25 7.75 27.61
CA PRO A 76 -21.59 7.68 28.16
C PRO A 76 -22.56 8.07 27.05
N PHE A 77 -23.36 7.13 26.57
CA PHE A 77 -24.47 7.44 25.67
C PHE A 77 -25.38 8.41 26.42
N ALA A 78 -25.39 9.68 26.02
CA ALA A 78 -26.34 10.67 26.49
C ALA A 78 -27.74 10.30 25.96
N ILE A 79 -28.36 9.30 26.58
CA ILE A 79 -29.79 9.05 26.45
C ILE A 79 -30.48 10.20 27.20
N GLY A 80 -30.74 11.31 26.52
CA GLY A 80 -31.48 12.43 27.11
C GLY A 80 -31.11 13.86 26.70
N GLY A 81 -30.23 14.08 25.73
CA GLY A 81 -29.92 15.44 25.26
C GLY A 81 -29.08 16.28 26.24
N GLU A 82 -28.39 15.64 27.18
CA GLU A 82 -27.39 16.31 28.02
C GLU A 82 -26.18 16.71 27.17
N ASN A 83 -25.77 17.97 27.26
CA ASN A 83 -24.59 18.49 26.59
C ASN A 83 -23.34 17.70 27.05
N PHE A 84 -22.46 17.37 26.11
CA PHE A 84 -21.18 16.71 26.38
C PHE A 84 -20.43 17.47 27.49
N SER A 85 -20.34 16.87 28.69
CA SER A 85 -19.81 17.60 29.85
C SER A 85 -18.29 17.77 29.74
N THR A 86 -17.78 18.87 30.27
CA THR A 86 -16.33 19.14 30.35
C THR A 86 -15.59 18.06 31.15
N ALA A 87 -16.26 17.41 32.11
CA ALA A 87 -15.70 16.28 32.85
C ALA A 87 -15.49 15.04 31.96
N VAL A 88 -16.46 14.69 31.11
CA VAL A 88 -16.34 13.58 30.15
C VAL A 88 -15.26 13.89 29.11
N ALA A 89 -15.21 15.13 28.60
CA ALA A 89 -14.16 15.55 27.68
C ALA A 89 -12.76 15.46 28.32
N SER A 90 -12.61 15.87 29.58
CA SER A 90 -11.32 15.80 30.29
C SER A 90 -10.83 14.37 30.55
N ALA A 91 -11.73 13.39 30.64
CA ALA A 91 -11.39 11.98 30.82
C ALA A 91 -11.05 11.29 29.48
N LEU A 92 -11.77 11.64 28.40
CA LEU A 92 -11.58 11.03 27.08
C LEU A 92 -10.41 11.64 26.29
N LEU A 93 -10.11 12.93 26.48
CA LEU A 93 -9.07 13.62 25.71
C LEU A 93 -7.68 12.96 25.84
N PRO A 94 -7.17 12.60 27.04
CA PRO A 94 -5.89 11.89 27.17
C PRO A 94 -5.90 10.52 26.46
N GLN A 95 -7.03 9.81 26.49
CA GLN A 95 -7.18 8.51 25.83
C GLN A 95 -7.13 8.65 24.31
N ILE A 96 -7.84 9.63 23.75
CA ILE A 96 -7.83 9.95 22.31
C ILE A 96 -6.43 10.39 21.87
N MET A 97 -5.77 11.27 22.64
CA MET A 97 -4.40 11.71 22.35
C MET A 97 -3.40 10.56 22.39
N GLY A 98 -3.55 9.63 23.35
CA GLY A 98 -2.75 8.41 23.43
C GLY A 98 -2.92 7.53 22.19
N TYR A 99 -4.15 7.28 21.75
CA TYR A 99 -4.41 6.52 20.53
C TYR A 99 -3.86 7.22 19.28
N LEU A 100 -4.02 8.55 19.16
CA LEU A 100 -3.46 9.32 18.05
C LEU A 100 -1.94 9.20 17.96
N ALA A 101 -1.24 9.28 19.09
CA ALA A 101 0.21 9.11 19.12
C ALA A 101 0.64 7.72 18.63
N VAL A 102 -0.05 6.67 19.08
CA VAL A 102 0.21 5.29 18.65
C VAL A 102 -0.12 5.11 17.16
N PHE A 103 -1.21 5.67 16.65
CA PHE A 103 -1.53 5.60 15.22
C PHE A 103 -0.53 6.34 14.36
N LEU A 104 -0.06 7.50 14.80
CA LEU A 104 0.97 8.24 14.07
C LEU A 104 2.27 7.41 13.98
N ALA A 105 2.70 6.81 15.10
CA ALA A 105 3.87 5.94 15.12
C ALA A 105 3.70 4.70 14.22
N ALA A 106 2.52 4.06 14.26
CA ALA A 106 2.21 2.92 13.42
C ALA A 106 2.12 3.30 11.93
N ALA A 107 1.53 4.43 11.59
CA ALA A 107 1.44 4.94 10.23
C ALA A 107 2.83 5.20 9.64
N VAL A 108 3.72 5.84 10.41
CA VAL A 108 5.12 6.05 10.01
C VAL A 108 5.85 4.72 9.81
N THR A 109 5.64 3.75 10.71
CA THR A 109 6.24 2.42 10.61
C THR A 109 5.75 1.67 9.37
N LEU A 110 4.44 1.66 9.11
CA LEU A 110 3.86 1.02 7.93
C LEU A 110 4.29 1.72 6.64
N ALA A 111 4.42 3.06 6.64
CA ALA A 111 4.95 3.79 5.50
C ALA A 111 6.40 3.39 5.20
N ALA A 112 7.25 3.26 6.22
CA ALA A 112 8.64 2.80 6.07
C ALA A 112 8.71 1.35 5.54
N LEU A 113 7.89 0.44 6.07
CA LEU A 113 7.79 -0.94 5.61
C LEU A 113 7.26 -1.03 4.16
N GLY A 114 6.24 -0.26 3.83
CA GLY A 114 5.68 -0.18 2.48
C GLY A 114 6.70 0.32 1.47
N LEU A 115 7.45 1.37 1.82
CA LEU A 115 8.52 1.90 0.96
C LEU A 115 9.64 0.86 0.77
N ALA A 116 10.11 0.23 1.86
CA ALA A 116 11.12 -0.81 1.77
C ALA A 116 10.64 -1.99 0.91
N THR A 117 9.38 -2.40 1.06
CA THR A 117 8.75 -3.44 0.22
C THR A 117 8.74 -3.05 -1.24
N PHE A 118 8.32 -1.83 -1.56
CA PHE A 118 8.28 -1.32 -2.93
C PHE A 118 9.68 -1.31 -3.58
N VAL A 119 10.71 -0.85 -2.86
CA VAL A 119 12.09 -0.81 -3.36
C VAL A 119 12.63 -2.22 -3.62
N LEU A 120 12.42 -3.14 -2.67
CA LEU A 120 12.84 -4.54 -2.85
C LEU A 120 12.08 -5.22 -4.00
N GLU A 121 10.78 -4.99 -4.11
CA GLU A 121 9.96 -5.50 -5.21
C GLU A 121 10.48 -5.01 -6.55
N LEU A 122 10.79 -3.72 -6.66
CA LEU A 122 11.33 -3.12 -7.88
C LEU A 122 12.68 -3.75 -8.27
N GLY A 123 13.58 -3.88 -7.30
CA GLY A 123 14.87 -4.56 -7.49
C GLY A 123 14.69 -6.01 -7.91
N SER A 124 13.74 -6.72 -7.29
CA SER A 124 13.39 -8.10 -7.62
C SER A 124 12.87 -8.24 -9.03
N HIS A 125 12.04 -7.33 -9.52
CA HIS A 125 11.59 -7.36 -10.92
C HIS A 125 12.76 -7.20 -11.90
N PHE A 126 13.66 -6.23 -11.69
CA PHE A 126 14.83 -6.07 -12.57
C PHE A 126 15.75 -7.28 -12.55
N ARG A 127 15.97 -7.85 -11.37
CA ARG A 127 16.82 -9.05 -11.22
C ARG A 127 16.15 -10.28 -11.83
N ALA A 128 14.84 -10.45 -11.65
CA ALA A 128 14.05 -11.54 -12.23
C ALA A 128 14.04 -11.48 -13.76
N ALA A 129 14.01 -10.28 -14.34
CA ALA A 129 14.11 -10.14 -15.79
C ALA A 129 15.39 -10.77 -16.38
N LYS A 130 16.49 -10.75 -15.61
CA LYS A 130 17.76 -11.38 -16.01
C LYS A 130 17.80 -12.87 -15.65
N VAL A 131 17.45 -13.21 -14.41
CA VAL A 131 17.57 -14.58 -13.88
C VAL A 131 16.57 -15.54 -14.53
N LEU A 132 15.35 -15.08 -14.80
CA LEU A 132 14.26 -15.89 -15.36
C LEU A 132 14.05 -15.63 -16.86
N ASN A 133 14.94 -14.85 -17.48
CA ASN A 133 14.90 -14.49 -18.91
C ASN A 133 13.51 -14.02 -19.41
N SER A 134 12.80 -13.21 -18.61
CA SER A 134 11.47 -12.73 -18.95
C SER A 134 11.44 -11.20 -19.04
N VAL A 135 11.12 -10.70 -20.24
CA VAL A 135 11.04 -9.26 -20.53
C VAL A 135 9.91 -8.57 -19.77
N TRP A 136 8.89 -9.32 -19.36
CA TRP A 136 7.70 -8.81 -18.69
C TRP A 136 8.01 -8.27 -17.30
N PHE A 137 8.93 -8.90 -16.55
CA PHE A 137 9.39 -8.36 -15.27
C PHE A 137 10.01 -6.96 -15.41
N ARG A 138 10.82 -6.75 -16.46
CA ARG A 138 11.42 -5.44 -16.73
C ARG A 138 10.37 -4.40 -17.12
N ARG A 139 9.40 -4.75 -17.97
CA ARG A 139 8.29 -3.85 -18.33
C ARG A 139 7.48 -3.45 -17.10
N ALA A 140 7.20 -4.40 -16.22
CA ALA A 140 6.49 -4.18 -14.97
C ALA A 140 7.25 -3.22 -14.03
N ALA A 141 8.57 -3.36 -13.92
CA ALA A 141 9.42 -2.47 -13.12
C ALA A 141 9.46 -1.05 -13.70
N VAL A 142 9.66 -0.93 -15.02
CA VAL A 142 9.69 0.39 -15.69
C VAL A 142 8.36 1.11 -15.54
N ALA A 143 7.22 0.42 -15.70
CA ALA A 143 5.90 1.01 -15.48
C ALA A 143 5.74 1.58 -14.06
N ARG A 144 6.21 0.87 -13.02
CA ARG A 144 6.22 1.36 -11.62
C ARG A 144 7.13 2.58 -11.44
N ILE A 145 8.29 2.62 -12.08
CA ILE A 145 9.18 3.80 -12.02
C ILE A 145 8.52 5.01 -12.65
N VAL A 146 7.96 4.86 -13.84
CA VAL A 146 7.28 5.98 -14.53
C VAL A 146 6.10 6.46 -13.69
N ALA A 147 5.30 5.55 -13.13
CA ALA A 147 4.22 5.89 -12.21
C ALA A 147 4.73 6.66 -10.98
N LEU A 148 5.82 6.22 -10.35
CA LEU A 148 6.43 6.92 -9.21
C LEU A 148 6.88 8.33 -9.57
N VAL A 149 7.55 8.51 -10.72
CA VAL A 149 7.98 9.84 -11.19
C VAL A 149 6.76 10.75 -11.36
N LEU A 150 5.68 10.26 -11.96
CA LEU A 150 4.44 11.03 -12.12
C LEU A 150 3.80 11.39 -10.79
N VAL A 151 3.80 10.48 -9.80
CA VAL A 151 3.33 10.77 -8.44
C VAL A 151 4.18 11.86 -7.79
N LEU A 152 5.51 11.82 -7.93
CA LEU A 152 6.40 12.85 -7.37
C LEU A 152 6.15 14.22 -8.02
N VAL A 153 5.98 14.25 -9.34
CA VAL A 153 5.61 15.48 -10.07
C VAL A 153 4.26 16.01 -9.58
N PHE A 154 3.26 15.13 -9.45
CA PHE A 154 1.94 15.48 -8.94
C PHE A 154 2.03 16.09 -7.53
N VAL A 155 2.73 15.43 -6.60
CA VAL A 155 2.91 15.92 -5.23
C VAL A 155 3.63 17.28 -5.23
N ALA A 156 4.67 17.45 -6.03
CA ALA A 156 5.38 18.73 -6.14
C ALA A 156 4.46 19.86 -6.65
N VAL A 157 3.62 19.59 -7.65
CA VAL A 157 2.64 20.55 -8.17
C VAL A 157 1.60 20.90 -7.11
N VAL A 158 1.04 19.91 -6.42
CA VAL A 158 0.07 20.13 -5.34
C VAL A 158 0.67 20.98 -4.22
N LEU A 159 1.90 20.68 -3.80
CA LEU A 159 2.58 21.46 -2.76
C LEU A 159 2.89 22.88 -3.23
N ALA A 160 3.34 23.07 -4.47
CA ALA A 160 3.57 24.40 -5.04
C ALA A 160 2.29 25.23 -5.08
N LEU A 161 1.16 24.64 -5.48
CA LEU A 161 -0.15 25.27 -5.47
C LEU A 161 -0.62 25.59 -4.05
N ALA A 162 -0.42 24.69 -3.09
CA ALA A 162 -0.76 24.90 -1.68
C ALA A 162 -0.08 26.14 -1.09
N VAL A 163 1.19 26.36 -1.48
CA VAL A 163 1.99 27.51 -1.02
C VAL A 163 1.59 28.79 -1.76
N ALA A 164 1.40 28.72 -3.08
CA ALA A 164 1.08 29.89 -3.90
C ALA A 164 -0.34 30.40 -3.67
N GLU A 165 -1.31 29.49 -3.55
CA GLU A 165 -2.72 29.80 -3.37
C GLU A 165 -3.36 28.84 -2.35
N PRO A 166 -3.25 29.13 -1.03
CA PRO A 166 -3.79 28.26 0.02
C PRO A 166 -5.29 27.94 -0.13
N GLY A 167 -6.05 28.85 -0.76
CA GLY A 167 -7.48 28.67 -1.05
C GLY A 167 -7.79 27.80 -2.27
N ALA A 168 -6.83 27.56 -3.16
CA ALA A 168 -7.05 26.79 -4.40
C ALA A 168 -7.33 25.30 -4.13
N LEU A 169 -6.86 24.76 -3.00
CA LEU A 169 -7.10 23.38 -2.58
C LEU A 169 -8.47 23.15 -1.93
N MET A 170 -9.22 24.22 -1.62
CA MET A 170 -10.50 24.13 -0.90
C MET A 170 -11.72 23.94 -1.82
N GLY A 171 -11.53 24.03 -3.14
CA GLY A 171 -12.62 23.84 -4.12
C GLY A 171 -12.80 22.37 -4.50
N ALA A 172 -14.01 21.81 -4.27
CA ALA A 172 -14.35 20.44 -4.67
C ALA A 172 -14.15 20.16 -6.17
N ALA A 173 -14.26 21.18 -7.04
CA ALA A 173 -13.97 21.07 -8.47
C ALA A 173 -12.47 20.93 -8.79
N VAL A 174 -11.59 21.59 -8.01
CA VAL A 174 -10.14 21.49 -8.16
C VAL A 174 -9.65 20.14 -7.64
N VAL A 175 -10.20 19.69 -6.50
CA VAL A 175 -9.81 18.42 -5.87
C VAL A 175 -10.40 17.21 -6.58
N GLY A 176 -11.67 17.25 -6.96
CA GLY A 176 -12.39 16.12 -7.56
C GLY A 176 -12.29 16.04 -9.09
N GLY A 177 -12.09 17.16 -9.79
CA GLY A 177 -12.02 17.19 -11.26
C GLY A 177 -10.59 17.12 -11.79
N ASN A 178 -9.74 18.06 -11.37
CA ASN A 178 -8.42 18.22 -11.97
C ASN A 178 -7.39 17.22 -11.41
N PHE A 179 -7.36 16.97 -10.10
CA PHE A 179 -6.40 16.02 -9.53
C PHE A 179 -6.70 14.57 -9.89
N LEU A 180 -7.97 14.17 -10.00
CA LEU A 180 -8.36 12.83 -10.43
C LEU A 180 -7.94 12.54 -11.87
N LEU A 181 -8.12 13.51 -12.78
CA LEU A 181 -7.66 13.39 -14.17
C LEU A 181 -6.12 13.31 -14.26
N LEU A 182 -5.39 14.03 -13.40
CA LEU A 182 -3.93 13.96 -13.33
C LEU A 182 -3.42 12.62 -12.76
N LEU A 183 -4.25 11.88 -12.01
CA LEU A 183 -3.92 10.56 -11.48
C LEU A 183 -4.24 9.42 -12.47
N LEU A 184 -5.07 9.65 -13.50
CA LEU A 184 -5.39 8.60 -14.49
C LEU A 184 -4.15 7.94 -15.12
N PRO A 185 -3.11 8.69 -15.56
CA PRO A 185 -1.89 8.07 -16.09
C PRO A 185 -1.20 7.17 -15.07
N VAL A 186 -1.17 7.57 -13.79
CA VAL A 186 -0.59 6.77 -12.70
C VAL A 186 -1.39 5.48 -12.52
N ILE A 187 -2.72 5.57 -12.48
CA ILE A 187 -3.62 4.42 -12.32
C ILE A 187 -3.40 3.43 -13.47
N VAL A 188 -3.36 3.91 -14.72
CA VAL A 188 -3.13 3.07 -15.90
C VAL A 188 -1.76 2.41 -15.85
N LEU A 189 -0.70 3.14 -15.48
CA LEU A 189 0.64 2.57 -15.37
C LEU A 189 0.74 1.53 -14.26
N MET A 190 0.08 1.74 -13.12
CA MET A 190 0.05 0.77 -12.03
C MET A 190 -0.77 -0.47 -12.38
N LEU A 191 -1.86 -0.31 -13.14
CA LEU A 191 -2.61 -1.42 -13.71
C LEU A 191 -1.73 -2.24 -14.66
N LEU A 192 -1.07 -1.59 -15.62
CA LEU A 192 -0.15 -2.23 -16.56
C LEU A 192 1.01 -2.91 -15.82
N ALA A 193 1.54 -2.28 -14.78
CA ALA A 193 2.59 -2.84 -13.95
C ALA A 193 2.16 -4.18 -13.32
N ASN A 194 0.95 -4.26 -12.77
CA ASN A 194 0.40 -5.51 -12.23
C ASN A 194 0.13 -6.55 -13.32
N ILE A 195 -0.42 -6.15 -14.47
CA ILE A 195 -0.65 -7.05 -15.61
C ILE A 195 0.67 -7.65 -16.11
N PHE A 196 1.70 -6.82 -16.30
CA PHE A 196 3.01 -7.29 -16.73
C PHE A 196 3.65 -8.20 -15.69
N SER A 197 3.52 -7.91 -14.39
CA SER A 197 3.97 -8.82 -13.34
C SER A 197 3.23 -10.16 -13.40
N ALA A 198 1.91 -10.16 -13.60
CA ALA A 198 1.11 -11.38 -13.73
C ALA A 198 1.57 -12.23 -14.92
N ILE A 199 1.68 -11.63 -16.10
CA ILE A 199 2.20 -12.29 -17.31
C ILE A 199 3.59 -12.85 -17.06
N ALA A 200 4.47 -12.07 -16.40
CA ALA A 200 5.83 -12.50 -16.09
C ALA A 200 5.85 -13.77 -15.25
N PHE A 201 5.04 -13.85 -14.20
CA PHE A 201 4.96 -15.03 -13.34
C PHE A 201 4.34 -16.24 -14.06
N PHE A 202 3.29 -16.05 -14.86
CA PHE A 202 2.67 -17.16 -15.61
C PHE A 202 3.57 -17.72 -16.71
N THR A 203 4.50 -16.92 -17.24
CA THR A 203 5.36 -17.31 -18.38
C THR A 203 6.81 -17.58 -17.98
N ALA A 204 7.20 -17.30 -16.73
CA ALA A 204 8.55 -17.53 -16.28
C ALA A 204 8.84 -19.02 -16.12
N ASN A 205 9.98 -19.46 -16.69
CA ASN A 205 10.55 -20.76 -16.39
C ASN A 205 11.23 -20.71 -15.01
N ILE A 206 10.45 -20.97 -13.97
CA ILE A 206 10.95 -21.07 -12.60
C ILE A 206 11.49 -22.50 -12.41
N PRO A 207 12.80 -22.68 -12.16
CA PRO A 207 13.39 -24.00 -11.94
C PRO A 207 12.84 -24.69 -10.68
#